data_AF-A0A232M6R7-F1
#
_entry.id   AF-A0A232M6R7-F1
#
_cell.length_a   1.000
_cell.length_b   1.000
_cell.length_c   1.000
_cell.angle_alpha   90.00
_cell.angle_beta   90.00
_cell.angle_gamma   90.00
#
_symmetry.space_group_name_H-M   'P 1'
#
loop_
_entity.id
_entity.type
_entity.pdbx_description
1 polymer ?
#
loop_
_entity_poly.entity_id
_entity_poly.type
_entity_poly.pdbx_seq_one_letter_code
_entity_poly.pdbx_strand_id
1 'polypeptide(L)'
;MAGILSGMLQADFDTEILPQGNTRPVMRYQEEASFVRCLAHILNLIVKEFLATLKASNAAADSLIVEDLQNNLSLAEPHSAFSRVRILALYVSASSARKKEWRDLCQIKGMNSKLIQYDRWNSAYRMLNDAWNVCV
;
A
#
# COMPACT_ATOMS: atom_id res chain seq x y z
N MET A 1 9.89 -25.77 -34.23
CA MET A 1 9.67 -24.90 -33.06
C MET A 1 8.40 -24.05 -33.21
N ALA A 2 8.18 -23.37 -34.34
CA ALA A 2 6.96 -22.57 -34.60
C ALA A 2 5.64 -23.37 -34.56
N GLY A 3 5.61 -24.62 -35.06
CA GLY A 3 4.40 -25.45 -35.04
C GLY A 3 3.94 -25.89 -33.64
N ILE A 4 4.86 -26.05 -32.70
CA ILE A 4 4.56 -26.42 -31.30
C ILE A 4 3.95 -25.22 -30.57
N LEU A 5 4.56 -24.03 -30.72
CA LEU A 5 4.02 -22.77 -30.21
C LEU A 5 2.63 -22.48 -30.78
N SER A 6 2.44 -22.71 -32.09
CA SER A 6 1.13 -22.54 -32.74
C SER A 6 0.08 -23.50 -32.20
N GLY A 7 0.43 -24.77 -31.95
CA GLY A 7 -0.50 -25.76 -31.38
C GLY A 7 -0.87 -25.48 -29.93
N MET A 8 0.08 -24.99 -29.13
CA MET A 8 -0.18 -24.57 -27.74
C MET A 8 -1.10 -23.35 -27.69
N LEU A 9 -0.86 -22.34 -28.55
CA LEU A 9 -1.71 -21.16 -28.61
C LEU A 9 -3.11 -21.46 -29.12
N GLN A 10 -3.29 -22.43 -30.03
CA GLN A 10 -4.62 -22.85 -30.51
C GLN A 10 -5.47 -23.56 -29.45
N ALA A 11 -4.86 -24.15 -28.41
CA ALA A 11 -5.59 -24.83 -27.34
C ALA A 11 -6.47 -23.87 -26.51
N ASP A 12 -6.11 -22.59 -26.50
CA ASP A 12 -6.76 -21.52 -25.73
C ASP A 12 -7.82 -20.74 -26.54
N PHE A 13 -8.05 -21.09 -27.81
CA PHE A 13 -9.04 -20.43 -28.67
C PHE A 13 -10.11 -21.42 -29.12
N ASP A 14 -11.37 -21.01 -28.99
CA ASP A 14 -12.51 -21.67 -29.62
C ASP A 14 -12.71 -21.15 -31.05
N THR A 15 -13.39 -21.93 -31.88
CA THR A 15 -13.71 -21.52 -33.25
C THR A 15 -15.13 -20.99 -33.32
N GLU A 16 -15.30 -19.69 -33.55
CA GLU A 16 -16.62 -19.10 -33.80
C GLU A 16 -16.92 -19.14 -35.30
N ILE A 17 -18.09 -19.70 -35.65
CA ILE A 17 -18.60 -19.73 -37.02
C ILE A 17 -19.45 -18.47 -37.23
N LEU A 18 -18.99 -17.57 -38.08
CA LEU A 18 -19.73 -16.36 -38.44
C LEU A 18 -20.92 -16.71 -39.34
N PRO A 19 -21.97 -15.86 -39.39
CA PRO A 19 -23.17 -16.08 -40.21
C PRO A 19 -22.88 -16.29 -41.70
N GLN A 20 -21.71 -15.86 -42.16
CA GLN A 20 -21.23 -15.97 -43.54
C GLN A 20 -20.47 -17.28 -43.83
N GLY A 21 -20.38 -18.19 -42.86
CA GLY A 21 -19.64 -19.46 -42.97
C GLY A 21 -18.14 -19.37 -42.73
N ASN A 22 -17.61 -18.17 -42.47
CA ASN A 22 -16.20 -17.96 -42.12
C ASN A 22 -15.95 -18.27 -40.64
N THR A 23 -14.83 -18.91 -40.35
CA THR A 23 -14.40 -19.20 -38.97
C THR A 23 -13.40 -18.16 -38.47
N ARG A 24 -13.56 -17.68 -37.24
CA ARG A 24 -12.53 -16.89 -36.56
C ARG A 24 -12.15 -17.54 -35.21
N PRO A 25 -10.87 -17.51 -34.83
CA PRO A 25 -10.46 -17.93 -33.49
C PRO A 25 -10.93 -16.88 -32.48
N VAL A 26 -11.60 -17.32 -31.42
CA VAL A 26 -12.03 -16.50 -30.28
C VAL A 26 -11.39 -17.07 -29.03
N MET A 27 -10.79 -16.20 -28.21
CA MET A 27 -10.17 -16.64 -26.96
C MET A 27 -11.22 -17.32 -26.07
N ARG A 28 -10.94 -18.55 -25.62
CA ARG A 28 -11.82 -19.29 -24.71
C ARG A 28 -11.89 -18.55 -23.38
N TYR A 29 -13.10 -18.18 -22.95
CA TYR A 29 -13.31 -17.59 -21.64
C TYR A 29 -13.24 -18.68 -20.55
N GLN A 30 -12.15 -18.69 -19.80
CA GLN A 30 -11.83 -19.58 -18.67
C GLN A 30 -12.17 -18.92 -17.32
N GLU A 31 -13.29 -18.20 -17.24
CA GLU A 31 -13.77 -17.57 -16.00
C GLU A 31 -12.69 -16.70 -15.31
N GLU A 32 -12.27 -17.03 -14.08
CA GLU A 32 -11.24 -16.29 -13.33
C GLU A 32 -9.87 -16.27 -14.01
N ALA A 33 -9.53 -17.30 -14.79
CA ALA A 33 -8.25 -17.38 -15.52
C ALA A 33 -8.22 -16.50 -16.77
N SER A 34 -9.39 -16.14 -17.32
CA SER A 34 -9.51 -15.17 -18.41
C SER A 34 -9.68 -13.74 -17.95
N PHE A 35 -9.81 -13.53 -16.63
CA PHE A 35 -9.87 -12.18 -16.10
C PHE A 35 -8.45 -11.60 -16.05
N VAL A 36 -8.13 -10.76 -17.04
CA VAL A 36 -6.95 -9.90 -16.97
C VAL A 36 -7.15 -8.96 -15.78
N ARG A 37 -6.58 -9.34 -14.62
CA ARG A 37 -6.56 -8.49 -13.44
C ARG A 37 -5.90 -7.19 -13.86
N CYS A 38 -6.57 -6.06 -13.66
CA CYS A 38 -5.95 -4.79 -13.97
C CYS A 38 -4.64 -4.66 -13.17
N LEU A 39 -3.62 -4.03 -13.77
CA LEU A 39 -2.32 -3.86 -13.12
C LEU A 39 -2.47 -3.25 -11.72
N ALA A 40 -3.42 -2.31 -11.55
CA ALA A 40 -3.77 -1.72 -10.27
C ALA A 40 -4.25 -2.74 -9.23
N HIS A 41 -5.02 -3.75 -9.63
CA HIS A 41 -5.50 -4.80 -8.74
C HIS A 41 -4.36 -5.73 -8.29
N ILE A 42 -3.48 -6.12 -9.22
CA ILE A 42 -2.30 -6.94 -8.89
C ILE A 42 -1.38 -6.19 -7.92
N LEU A 43 -1.10 -4.91 -8.21
CA LEU A 43 -0.32 -4.05 -7.32
C LEU A 43 -0.96 -3.92 -5.94
N ASN A 44 -2.28 -3.77 -5.86
CA ASN A 44 -2.99 -3.69 -4.58
C ASN A 44 -2.89 -5.00 -3.76
N LEU A 45 -2.93 -6.17 -4.41
CA LEU A 45 -2.74 -7.45 -3.72
C LEU A 45 -1.33 -7.58 -3.14
N ILE A 46 -0.32 -7.27 -3.95
CA ILE A 46 1.09 -7.28 -3.52
C ILE A 46 1.30 -6.33 -2.34
N VAL A 47 0.81 -5.08 -2.44
CA VAL A 47 0.93 -4.09 -1.38
C VAL A 47 0.22 -4.54 -0.10
N LYS A 48 -0.97 -5.14 -0.20
CA LYS A 48 -1.68 -5.68 0.98
C LYS A 48 -0.87 -6.74 1.71
N GLU A 49 -0.21 -7.63 0.99
CA GLU A 49 0.62 -8.69 1.58
C GLU A 49 1.87 -8.13 2.28
N PHE A 50 2.54 -7.14 1.65
CA PHE A 50 3.62 -6.40 2.31
C PHE A 50 3.15 -5.70 3.59
N LEU A 51 2.01 -5.02 3.55
CA LEU A 51 1.45 -4.33 4.72
C LEU A 51 1.08 -5.29 5.85
N ALA A 52 0.55 -6.47 5.52
CA ALA A 52 0.27 -7.53 6.49
C ALA A 52 1.57 -8.03 7.15
N THR A 53 2.62 -8.25 6.36
CA THR A 53 3.96 -8.65 6.84
C THR A 53 4.57 -7.61 7.77
N LEU A 54 4.41 -6.33 7.42
CA LEU A 54 4.86 -5.20 8.25
C LEU A 54 3.99 -4.97 9.50
N LYS A 55 2.93 -5.77 9.70
CA LYS A 55 1.93 -5.59 10.76
C LYS A 55 1.37 -4.15 10.76
N ALA A 56 1.10 -3.63 9.56
CA ALA A 56 0.60 -2.27 9.34
C ALA A 56 -0.95 -2.17 9.47
N SER A 57 -1.62 -3.23 9.90
CA SER A 57 -3.04 -3.47 9.64
C SER A 57 -4.03 -2.58 10.40
N ASN A 58 -3.68 -1.97 11.53
CA ASN A 58 -4.70 -1.39 12.42
C ASN A 58 -4.56 0.11 12.69
N ALA A 59 -4.85 0.94 11.69
CA ALA A 59 -4.85 2.40 11.83
C ALA A 59 -5.86 2.91 12.89
N ALA A 60 -6.95 2.18 13.12
CA ALA A 60 -7.96 2.56 14.12
C ALA A 60 -7.41 2.38 15.55
N ALA A 61 -6.70 1.28 15.81
CA ALA A 61 -5.99 1.08 17.08
C ALA A 61 -4.90 2.14 17.29
N ASP A 62 -4.17 2.51 16.23
CA ASP A 62 -3.13 3.55 16.32
C ASP A 62 -3.72 4.93 16.70
N SER A 63 -4.94 5.27 16.26
CA SER A 63 -5.62 6.50 16.66
C SER A 63 -6.03 6.51 18.13
N LEU A 64 -6.49 5.38 18.68
CA LEU A 64 -6.82 5.25 20.10
C LEU A 64 -5.57 5.44 20.97
N ILE A 65 -4.42 4.92 20.53
CA ILE A 65 -3.15 5.12 21.22
C ILE A 65 -2.74 6.60 21.25
N VAL A 66 -3.03 7.35 20.18
CA VAL A 66 -2.76 8.79 20.13
C VAL A 66 -3.66 9.57 21.10
N GLU A 67 -4.90 9.13 21.29
CA GLU A 67 -5.82 9.65 22.31
C GLU A 67 -5.32 9.31 23.73
N ASP A 68 -4.88 8.08 23.96
CA ASP A 68 -4.29 7.65 25.22
C ASP A 68 -3.04 8.46 25.58
N LEU A 69 -2.14 8.67 24.61
CA LEU A 69 -0.96 9.52 24.76
C LEU A 69 -1.31 10.99 25.03
N GLN A 70 -2.43 11.49 24.50
CA GLN A 70 -2.93 12.83 24.84
C GLN A 70 -3.38 12.92 26.29
N ASN A 71 -3.87 11.82 26.85
CA ASN A 71 -4.30 11.70 28.23
C ASN A 71 -3.18 11.27 29.20
N ASN A 72 -1.91 11.33 28.76
CA ASN A 72 -0.71 10.90 29.52
C ASN A 72 -0.72 9.42 29.95
N LEU A 73 -1.41 8.57 29.21
CA LEU A 73 -1.37 7.11 29.43
C LEU A 73 -0.11 6.51 28.78
N SER A 74 0.42 5.45 29.40
CA SER A 74 1.64 4.78 28.95
C SER A 74 1.40 3.90 27.71
N LEU A 75 2.36 3.89 26.79
CA LEU A 75 2.48 2.90 25.71
C LEU A 75 2.87 1.53 26.31
N ALA A 76 1.87 0.78 26.79
CA ALA A 76 2.12 -0.51 27.44
C ALA A 76 2.33 -1.66 26.44
N GLU A 77 1.94 -1.52 25.17
CA GLU A 77 1.95 -2.62 24.22
C GLU A 77 3.11 -2.61 23.21
N PRO A 78 3.63 -3.78 22.83
CA PRO A 78 4.65 -3.90 21.78
C PRO A 78 4.05 -3.59 20.40
N HIS A 79 4.33 -2.40 19.89
CA HIS A 79 3.92 -1.98 18.54
C HIS A 79 4.96 -2.33 17.47
N SER A 80 4.51 -2.65 16.26
CA SER A 80 5.40 -2.82 15.10
C SER A 80 6.14 -1.50 14.79
N ALA A 81 7.31 -1.59 14.16
CA ALA A 81 8.04 -0.39 13.75
C ALA A 81 7.17 0.54 12.88
N PHE A 82 6.34 -0.03 12.02
CA PHE A 82 5.39 0.71 11.19
C PHE A 82 4.33 1.45 12.04
N SER A 83 3.73 0.78 13.02
CA SER A 83 2.78 1.42 13.94
C SER A 83 3.41 2.53 14.75
N ARG A 84 4.66 2.37 15.22
CA ARG A 84 5.38 3.44 15.94
C ARG A 84 5.57 4.69 15.10
N VAL A 85 5.98 4.54 13.83
CA VAL A 85 6.11 5.68 12.90
C VAL A 85 4.76 6.34 12.65
N ARG A 86 3.69 5.55 12.50
CA ARG A 86 2.34 6.08 12.30
C ARG A 86 1.80 6.83 13.51
N ILE A 87 1.96 6.26 14.71
CA ILE A 87 1.58 6.90 15.99
C ILE A 87 2.33 8.22 16.14
N LEU A 88 3.65 8.26 15.86
CA LEU A 88 4.43 9.50 15.85
C LEU A 88 3.88 10.53 14.85
N ALA A 89 3.62 10.11 13.61
CA ALA A 89 3.09 11.00 12.58
C ALA A 89 1.71 11.58 12.97
N LEU A 90 0.82 10.75 13.51
CA LEU A 90 -0.50 11.14 14.00
C LEU A 90 -0.40 12.06 15.23
N TYR A 91 0.44 11.72 16.21
CA TYR A 91 0.65 12.49 17.43
C TYR A 91 1.16 13.89 17.13
N VAL A 92 2.20 14.01 16.30
CA VAL A 92 2.75 15.31 15.89
C VAL A 92 1.70 16.10 15.11
N SER A 93 0.93 15.43 14.25
CA SER A 93 -0.09 16.09 13.42
C SER A 93 -1.30 16.60 14.19
N ALA A 94 -1.56 16.06 15.39
CA ALA A 94 -2.75 16.31 16.17
C ALA A 94 -2.91 17.77 16.66
N SER A 95 -1.82 18.55 16.78
CA SER A 95 -1.93 19.96 17.20
C SER A 95 -0.86 20.86 16.58
N SER A 96 -1.15 22.16 16.50
CA SER A 96 -0.19 23.17 16.00
C SER A 96 1.03 23.32 16.92
N ALA A 97 0.83 23.17 18.24
CA ALA A 97 1.91 23.19 19.23
C ALA A 97 2.91 22.04 19.01
N ARG A 98 2.43 20.82 18.80
CA ARG A 98 3.29 19.65 18.53
C ARG A 98 4.01 19.74 17.20
N LYS A 99 3.35 20.27 16.16
CA LYS A 99 4.02 20.59 14.89
C LYS A 99 5.14 21.60 15.08
N LYS A 100 4.99 22.57 15.99
CA LYS A 100 6.04 23.54 16.32
C LYS A 100 7.19 22.85 17.06
N GLU A 101 6.89 22.10 18.11
CA GLU A 101 7.87 21.34 18.88
C GLU A 101 8.70 20.39 18.00
N TRP A 102 8.06 19.69 17.07
CA TRP A 102 8.74 18.86 16.07
C TRP A 102 9.72 19.66 15.21
N ARG A 103 9.29 20.82 14.69
CA ARG A 103 10.17 21.68 13.89
C ARG A 103 11.37 22.16 14.69
N ASP A 104 11.15 22.59 15.93
CA ASP A 104 12.20 23.06 16.83
C ASP A 104 13.20 21.93 17.13
N LEU A 105 12.71 20.72 17.39
CA LEU A 105 13.55 19.53 17.58
C LEU A 105 14.38 19.19 16.33
N CYS A 106 13.76 19.18 15.15
CA CYS A 106 14.45 18.95 13.88
C CYS A 106 15.55 19.99 13.65
N GLN A 107 15.28 21.27 13.94
CA GLN A 107 16.26 22.34 13.80
C GLN A 107 17.47 22.13 14.73
N ILE A 108 17.25 21.78 16.00
CA ILE A 108 18.31 21.47 16.96
C ILE A 108 19.18 20.30 16.48
N LYS A 109 18.57 19.32 15.81
CA LYS A 109 19.23 18.11 15.31
C LYS A 109 19.80 18.26 13.89
N GLY A 110 19.62 19.41 13.24
CA GLY A 110 20.02 19.60 11.84
C GLY A 110 19.26 18.72 10.84
N MET A 111 18.07 18.25 11.21
CA MET A 111 17.23 17.37 10.40
C MET A 111 16.20 18.15 9.60
N ASN A 112 15.72 17.55 8.50
CA ASN A 112 14.59 18.10 7.75
C ASN A 112 13.32 18.08 8.62
N SER A 113 12.63 19.21 8.71
CA SER A 113 11.41 19.36 9.51
C SER A 113 10.12 18.98 8.76
N LYS A 114 10.24 18.35 7.58
CA LYS A 114 9.11 17.82 6.81
C LYS A 114 8.26 16.93 7.69
N LEU A 115 6.97 17.25 7.76
CA LEU A 115 6.01 16.43 8.49
C LEU A 115 5.76 15.13 7.72
N ILE A 116 5.78 14.01 8.43
CA ILE A 116 5.35 12.74 7.87
C ILE A 116 3.84 12.82 7.57
N GLN A 117 3.47 12.82 6.29
CA GLN A 117 2.05 12.89 5.90
C GLN A 117 1.41 11.50 5.91
N TYR A 118 0.22 11.42 6.51
CA TYR A 118 -0.60 10.21 6.51
C TYR A 118 -1.94 10.50 5.82
N ASP A 119 -2.12 10.02 4.58
CA ASP A 119 -3.35 10.12 3.77
C ASP A 119 -3.95 8.75 3.37
N ARG A 120 -5.16 8.70 2.83
CA ARG A 120 -5.91 7.43 2.69
C ARG A 120 -5.38 6.46 1.62
N TRP A 121 -4.64 6.93 0.62
CA TRP A 121 -4.32 6.15 -0.59
C TRP A 121 -2.84 5.80 -0.72
N ASN A 122 -1.94 6.66 -0.24
CA ASN A 122 -0.49 6.45 -0.33
C ASN A 122 0.22 6.65 1.02
N SER A 123 -0.53 6.71 2.14
CA SER A 123 0.03 6.94 3.47
C SER A 123 1.18 6.02 3.78
N ALA A 124 1.06 4.72 3.57
CA ALA A 124 2.11 3.79 3.99
C ALA A 124 3.45 4.07 3.30
N TYR A 125 3.42 4.25 1.97
CA TYR A 125 4.60 4.58 1.19
C TYR A 125 5.14 5.97 1.56
N ARG A 126 4.29 7.00 1.57
CA ARG A 126 4.70 8.38 1.89
C ARG A 126 5.24 8.49 3.30
N MET A 127 4.61 7.81 4.26
CA MET A 127 5.02 7.78 5.66
C MET A 127 6.40 7.15 5.81
N LEU A 128 6.66 6.01 5.17
CA LEU A 128 7.97 5.36 5.21
C LEU A 128 9.03 6.16 4.47
N ASN A 129 8.70 6.69 3.30
CA ASN A 129 9.61 7.51 2.51
C ASN A 129 9.98 8.80 3.26
N ASP A 130 9.02 9.48 3.88
CA ASP A 130 9.28 10.69 4.65
C ASP A 130 10.07 10.37 5.92
N ALA A 131 9.74 9.28 6.63
CA ALA A 131 10.53 8.82 7.79
C ALA A 131 11.99 8.53 7.40
N TRP A 132 12.21 7.88 6.26
CA TRP A 132 13.56 7.60 5.75
C TRP A 132 14.34 8.88 5.42
N ASN A 133 13.71 9.83 4.73
CA ASN A 133 14.35 11.09 4.31
C ASN A 133 14.49 12.13 5.44
N VAL A 134 13.94 11.87 6.63
CA VAL A 134 14.16 12.70 7.82
C VAL A 134 15.34 12.16 8.66
N CYS A 135 15.63 10.87 8.58
CA CYS A 135 16.65 10.20 9.40
C CYS A 135 18.04 10.03 8.72
N VAL A 136 18.17 10.41 7.45
CA VAL A 136 19.42 10.40 6.66
C VAL A 136 19.74 11.82 6.23
#